data_AF-A0A7J7W859-F1
#
_entry.id   AF-A0A7J7W859-F1
#
_cell.length_a   1.000
_cell.length_b   1.000
_cell.length_c   1.000
_cell.angle_alpha   90.00
_cell.angle_beta   90.00
_cell.angle_gamma   90.00
#
_symmetry.space_group_name_H-M   'P 1'
#
loop_
_entity.id
_entity.type
_entity.pdbx_description
1 polymer ?
#
loop_
_entity_poly.entity_id
_entity_poly.type
_entity_poly.pdbx_seq_one_letter_code
_entity_poly.pdbx_strand_id
1 'polypeptide(L)'
;MWVTRPRASDILTLKYPIEHGIITNWDSGEHLWHHCNELRVAPEEHAVLLPQALLNPKASREKVTQITFQTFNTLAMYVATQAVLSSYASGCPTGIVIDSRDGVTHTVLIYQGTPCPTPS
;
A
#
# COMPACT_ATOMS: atom_id res chain seq x y z
N MET A 1 -34.03 -25.73 14.52
CA MET A 1 -33.07 -26.21 13.49
C MET A 1 -32.50 -24.96 12.83
N TRP A 2 -31.27 -24.56 13.15
CA TRP A 2 -30.63 -23.38 12.56
C TRP A 2 -29.76 -23.84 11.38
N VAL A 3 -30.11 -23.43 10.16
CA VAL A 3 -29.24 -23.62 8.99
C VAL A 3 -28.22 -22.47 9.02
N THR A 4 -26.95 -22.78 9.26
CA THR A 4 -25.86 -21.81 9.11
C THR A 4 -25.73 -21.44 7.64
N ARG A 5 -25.88 -20.15 7.30
CA ARG A 5 -25.60 -19.67 5.94
C ARG A 5 -24.12 -19.99 5.61
N PRO A 6 -23.82 -20.52 4.41
CA PRO A 6 -22.44 -20.72 3.98
C PRO A 6 -21.68 -19.39 4.05
N ARG A 7 -20.46 -19.44 4.58
CA ARG A 7 -19.58 -18.27 4.58
C ARG A 7 -19.15 -18.03 3.13
N ALA A 8 -18.85 -16.78 2.77
CA ALA A 8 -18.40 -16.46 1.40
C ALA A 8 -17.18 -17.32 0.97
N SER A 9 -16.36 -17.76 1.93
CA SER A 9 -15.25 -18.71 1.75
C SER A 9 -15.65 -20.11 1.27
N ASP A 10 -16.91 -20.50 1.45
CA ASP A 10 -17.42 -21.83 1.07
C ASP A 10 -17.90 -21.86 -0.39
N ILE A 11 -18.05 -20.68 -1.02
CA ILE A 11 -18.57 -20.51 -2.39
C ILE A 11 -17.54 -19.82 -3.31
N LEU A 12 -16.63 -19.02 -2.74
CA LEU A 12 -15.63 -18.25 -3.48
C LEU A 12 -14.22 -18.56 -2.97
N THR A 13 -13.28 -18.78 -3.89
CA THR A 13 -11.85 -18.88 -3.58
C THR A 13 -11.26 -17.48 -3.42
N LEU A 14 -11.06 -17.05 -2.18
CA LEU A 14 -10.45 -15.76 -1.88
C LEU A 14 -8.93 -15.82 -2.08
N LYS A 15 -8.39 -14.87 -2.84
CA LYS A 15 -6.95 -14.70 -3.07
C LYS A 15 -6.50 -13.38 -2.46
N TYR A 16 -5.39 -13.41 -1.72
CA TYR A 16 -4.77 -12.23 -1.13
C TYR A 16 -3.55 -11.83 -1.97
N PRO A 17 -3.61 -10.73 -2.75
CA PRO A 17 -2.51 -10.33 -3.63
C PRO A 17 -1.32 -9.72 -2.90
N ILE A 18 -1.48 -9.38 -1.61
CA ILE A 18 -0.48 -8.73 -0.78
C ILE A 18 -0.25 -9.63 0.43
N GLU A 19 0.99 -10.08 0.59
CA GLU A 19 1.43 -10.88 1.73
C GLU A 19 2.62 -10.18 2.38
N HIS A 20 2.57 -9.98 3.69
CA HIS A 20 3.63 -9.30 4.45
C HIS A 20 4.02 -7.93 3.83
N GLY A 21 3.03 -7.17 3.36
CA GLY A 21 3.26 -5.85 2.75
C GLY A 21 3.95 -5.86 1.37
N ILE A 22 4.16 -7.04 0.77
CA ILE A 22 4.71 -7.19 -0.58
C ILE A 22 3.62 -7.72 -1.51
N ILE A 23 3.52 -7.16 -2.71
CA ILE A 23 2.60 -7.63 -3.74
C ILE A 23 3.16 -8.92 -4.36
N THR A 24 2.52 -10.05 -4.07
CA THR A 24 2.88 -11.38 -4.59
C THR A 24 2.17 -11.67 -5.91
N ASN A 25 0.93 -11.20 -6.07
CA ASN A 25 0.14 -11.36 -7.30
C ASN A 25 -0.27 -9.99 -7.87
N TRP A 26 0.39 -9.60 -8.96
CA TRP A 26 0.18 -8.32 -9.62
C TRP A 26 -1.14 -8.25 -10.37
N ASP A 27 -1.59 -9.33 -11.02
CA ASP A 27 -2.85 -9.36 -11.77
C ASP A 27 -4.06 -9.10 -10.84
N SER A 28 -4.04 -9.73 -9.66
CA SER A 28 -5.05 -9.50 -8.64
C SER A 28 -4.92 -8.12 -7.97
N GLY A 29 -3.71 -7.57 -7.89
CA GLY A 29 -3.46 -6.20 -7.42
C GLY A 29 -4.03 -5.14 -8.37
N GLU A 30 -3.84 -5.32 -9.68
CA GLU A 30 -4.42 -4.45 -10.71
C GLU A 30 -5.94 -4.49 -10.67
N HIS A 31 -6.53 -5.68 -10.53
CA HIS A 31 -7.97 -5.80 -10.38
C HIS A 31 -8.51 -5.04 -9.16
N LEU A 32 -7.77 -5.06 -8.04
CA LEU A 32 -8.11 -4.28 -6.84
C LEU A 32 -8.03 -2.77 -7.11
N TRP A 33 -7.01 -2.29 -7.83
CA TRP A 33 -6.91 -0.88 -8.20
C TRP A 33 -7.98 -0.43 -9.19
N HIS A 34 -8.38 -1.29 -10.14
CA HIS A 34 -9.53 -1.03 -11.00
C HIS A 34 -10.83 -0.91 -10.19
N HIS A 35 -11.00 -1.73 -9.15
CA HIS A 35 -12.13 -1.61 -8.24
C HIS A 35 -12.08 -0.31 -7.42
N CYS A 36 -10.91 0.18 -7.02
CA CYS A 36 -10.79 1.51 -6.40
C CYS A 36 -11.28 2.64 -7.31
N ASN A 37 -11.27 2.46 -8.64
CA ASN A 37 -11.83 3.44 -9.59
C ASN A 37 -13.37 3.50 -9.54
N GLU A 38 -14.04 2.63 -8.79
CA GLU A 38 -15.48 2.79 -8.50
C GLU A 38 -15.80 4.06 -7.70
N LEU A 39 -14.78 4.75 -7.17
CA LEU A 39 -14.87 6.12 -6.66
C LEU A 39 -15.33 7.15 -7.73
N ARG A 40 -15.44 6.74 -9.00
CA ARG A 40 -15.87 7.56 -10.15
C ARG A 40 -14.96 8.76 -10.41
N VAL A 41 -13.68 8.62 -10.09
CA VAL A 41 -12.66 9.64 -10.29
C VAL A 41 -11.75 9.17 -11.42
N ALA A 42 -11.63 9.94 -12.50
CA ALA A 42 -10.72 9.60 -13.58
C ALA A 42 -9.26 9.62 -13.07
N PRO A 43 -8.55 8.48 -13.05
CA PRO A 43 -7.18 8.44 -12.56
C PRO A 43 -6.22 9.28 -13.40
N GLU A 44 -6.57 9.51 -14.67
CA GLU A 44 -5.80 10.31 -15.64
C GLU A 44 -5.72 11.79 -15.26
N GLU A 45 -6.73 12.29 -14.54
CA GLU A 45 -6.82 13.71 -14.14
C GLU A 45 -6.25 13.96 -12.74
N HIS A 46 -5.84 12.92 -12.02
CA HIS A 46 -5.48 13.00 -10.60
C HIS A 46 -4.08 12.49 -10.33
N ALA A 47 -3.39 13.13 -9.38
CA ALA A 47 -2.13 12.64 -8.87
C ALA A 47 -2.34 11.53 -7.83
N VAL A 48 -1.56 10.45 -7.91
CA VAL A 48 -1.68 9.29 -7.01
C VAL A 48 -0.59 9.32 -5.95
N LEU A 49 -0.99 9.29 -4.68
CA LEU A 49 -0.09 9.10 -3.53
C LEU A 49 -0.13 7.63 -3.09
N LEU A 50 0.99 6.93 -3.21
CA LEU A 50 1.09 5.51 -2.84
C LEU A 50 1.93 5.31 -1.56
N PRO A 51 1.30 4.84 -0.47
CA PRO A 51 2.00 4.56 0.78
C PRO A 51 2.68 3.19 0.74
N GLN A 52 3.99 3.15 1.00
CA GLN A 52 4.76 1.91 0.96
C GLN A 52 5.66 1.70 2.20
N ALA A 53 6.03 0.45 2.49
CA ALA A 53 7.05 0.15 3.49
C ALA A 53 8.42 0.73 3.11
N LEU A 54 9.23 1.05 4.14
CA LEU A 54 10.56 1.66 3.99
C LEU A 54 11.51 0.75 3.21
N LEU A 55 11.47 -0.56 3.48
CA LEU A 55 12.40 -1.57 2.96
C LEU A 55 11.84 -2.38 1.79
N ASN A 56 10.88 -1.84 1.03
CA ASN A 56 10.36 -2.57 -0.13
C ASN A 56 11.46 -2.68 -1.22
N PRO A 57 11.59 -3.83 -1.89
CA PRO A 57 12.49 -3.98 -3.03
C PRO A 57 12.24 -2.94 -4.12
N LYS A 58 13.32 -2.50 -4.78
CA LYS A 58 13.25 -1.55 -5.90
C LYS A 58 12.39 -2.08 -7.05
N ALA A 59 12.47 -3.38 -7.34
CA ALA A 59 11.66 -4.01 -8.39
C ALA A 59 10.15 -3.84 -8.15
N SER A 60 9.69 -3.93 -6.90
CA SER A 60 8.29 -3.70 -6.56
C SER A 60 7.89 -2.24 -6.78
N ARG A 61 8.77 -1.30 -6.44
CA ARG A 61 8.56 0.14 -6.72
C ARG A 61 8.44 0.43 -8.21
N GLU A 62 9.33 -0.15 -9.00
CA GLU A 62 9.34 0.00 -10.46
C GLU A 62 8.07 -0.56 -11.09
N LYS A 63 7.61 -1.75 -10.67
CA LYS A 63 6.35 -2.32 -11.14
C LYS A 63 5.13 -1.47 -10.80
N VAL A 64 5.02 -0.99 -9.56
CA VAL A 64 3.93 -0.08 -9.18
C VAL A 64 3.94 1.18 -10.05
N THR A 65 5.13 1.73 -10.30
CA THR A 65 5.29 2.91 -11.15
C THR A 65 4.87 2.64 -12.59
N GLN A 66 5.29 1.49 -13.12
CA GLN A 66 4.94 1.05 -14.46
C GLN A 66 3.42 0.94 -14.60
N ILE A 67 2.73 0.27 -13.69
CA ILE A 67 1.27 0.08 -13.75
C ILE A 67 0.53 1.42 -13.64
N THR A 68 0.98 2.29 -12.72
CA THR A 68 0.33 3.59 -12.46
C THR A 68 0.39 4.50 -13.70
N PHE A 69 1.53 4.53 -14.40
CA PHE A 69 1.68 5.34 -15.62
C PHE A 69 1.20 4.64 -16.89
N GLN A 70 1.50 3.36 -17.10
CA GLN A 70 1.18 2.65 -18.34
C GLN A 70 -0.27 2.16 -18.40
N THR A 71 -0.83 1.67 -17.28
CA THR A 71 -2.17 1.10 -17.23
C THR A 71 -3.22 2.15 -16.87
N PHE A 72 -2.94 2.98 -15.85
CA PHE A 72 -3.89 3.99 -15.35
C PHE A 72 -3.70 5.39 -15.92
N ASN A 73 -2.63 5.62 -16.71
CA ASN A 73 -2.32 6.90 -17.37
C ASN A 73 -2.40 8.11 -16.44
N THR A 74 -1.99 7.97 -15.19
CA THR A 74 -2.09 9.04 -14.18
C THR A 74 -1.12 10.17 -14.48
N LEU A 75 -1.52 11.42 -14.21
CA LEU A 75 -0.72 12.60 -14.49
C LEU A 75 0.59 12.67 -13.67
N ALA A 76 0.53 12.26 -12.40
CA ALA A 76 1.68 12.24 -11.50
C ALA A 76 1.49 11.18 -10.42
N MET A 77 2.60 10.66 -9.91
CA MET A 77 2.58 9.79 -8.75
C MET A 77 3.69 10.14 -7.77
N TYR A 78 3.43 9.90 -6.49
CA TYR A 78 4.42 9.99 -5.44
C TYR A 78 4.35 8.76 -4.53
N VAL A 79 5.50 8.12 -4.31
CA VAL A 79 5.61 6.99 -3.39
C VAL A 79 6.20 7.49 -2.08
N ALA A 80 5.40 7.47 -1.03
CA ALA A 80 5.79 7.92 0.30
C ALA A 80 5.94 6.73 1.25
N THR A 81 6.89 6.82 2.18
CA THR A 81 7.02 5.83 3.25
C THR A 81 5.84 5.93 4.22
N GLN A 82 5.20 4.81 4.52
CA GLN A 82 4.07 4.72 5.45
C GLN A 82 4.36 5.36 6.80
N ALA A 83 5.51 5.08 7.40
CA ALA A 83 5.92 5.68 8.67
C ALA A 83 6.04 7.21 8.61
N VAL A 84 6.54 7.74 7.49
CA VAL A 84 6.68 9.19 7.29
C VAL A 84 5.31 9.84 7.18
N LEU A 85 4.38 9.24 6.44
CA LEU A 85 3.00 9.72 6.37
C LEU A 85 2.32 9.72 7.74
N SER A 86 2.52 8.67 8.55
CA SER A 86 2.00 8.60 9.92
C SER A 86 2.59 9.68 10.84
N SER A 87 3.88 10.00 10.69
CA SER A 87 4.52 11.11 11.42
C SER A 87 4.00 12.48 10.98
N TYR A 88 3.74 12.68 9.69
CA TYR A 88 3.09 13.90 9.21
C TYR A 88 1.66 14.04 9.75
N ALA A 89 0.89 12.93 9.79
CA ALA A 89 -0.47 12.94 10.30
C ALA A 89 -0.53 13.27 11.81
N SER A 90 0.47 12.87 12.59
CA SER A 90 0.54 13.19 14.02
C SER A 90 1.10 14.58 14.32
N GLY A 91 1.68 15.27 13.32
CA GLY A 91 2.34 16.55 13.51
C GLY A 91 3.63 16.47 14.34
N CYS A 92 4.16 15.26 14.56
CA CYS A 92 5.40 15.02 15.30
C CYS A 92 6.53 14.69 14.31
N PRO A 93 7.36 15.67 13.90
CA PRO A 93 8.41 15.46 12.90
C PRO A 93 9.61 14.65 13.45
N THR A 94 9.71 14.45 14.75
CA THR A 94 10.77 13.66 15.37
C THR A 94 10.15 12.67 16.36
N GLY A 95 10.47 11.39 16.20
CA GLY A 95 9.94 10.33 17.05
C GLY A 95 10.16 8.94 16.49
N ILE A 96 9.56 7.96 17.17
CA ILE A 96 9.54 6.56 16.73
C ILE A 96 8.14 6.25 16.22
N VAL A 97 8.05 5.78 14.98
CA VAL A 97 6.80 5.29 14.40
C VAL A 97 6.83 3.78 14.39
N ILE A 98 5.84 3.17 15.07
CA ILE A 98 5.61 1.73 15.06
C ILE A 98 4.34 1.51 14.24
N ASP A 99 4.51 1.00 13.01
CA ASP A 99 3.40 0.71 12.09
C ASP A 99 3.15 -0.80 12.10
N SER A 100 1.99 -1.20 12.62
CA SER A 100 1.55 -2.60 12.70
C SER A 100 0.43 -2.84 11.71
N ARG A 101 0.70 -3.64 10.68
CA ARG A 101 -0.23 -3.94 9.58
C ARG A 101 -0.41 -5.44 9.39
N ASP A 102 -1.23 -5.80 8.43
CA ASP A 102 -1.52 -7.18 8.06
C ASP A 102 -0.24 -7.94 7.68
N GLY A 103 0.29 -8.68 8.66
CA GLY A 103 1.48 -9.51 8.55
C GLY A 103 2.83 -8.86 8.85
N VAL A 104 2.95 -7.53 9.01
CA VAL A 104 4.26 -6.90 9.31
C VAL A 104 4.17 -5.74 10.27
N THR A 105 5.08 -5.72 11.24
CA THR A 105 5.34 -4.60 12.13
C THR A 105 6.67 -3.96 11.77
N HIS A 106 6.66 -2.69 11.39
CA HIS A 106 7.87 -1.92 11.11
C HIS A 106 8.06 -0.84 12.18
N THR A 107 9.27 -0.77 12.73
CA THR A 107 9.69 0.32 13.61
C THR A 107 10.63 1.23 12.84
N VAL A 108 10.21 2.48 12.61
CA VAL A 108 11.00 3.46 11.88
C VAL A 108 11.27 4.66 12.78
N LEU A 109 12.54 5.01 12.91
CA LEU A 109 12.96 6.23 13.58
C LEU A 109 12.88 7.38 12.60
N ILE A 110 12.23 8.47 12.99
CA ILE A 110 12.11 9.68 12.18
C ILE A 110 12.72 10.83 12.95
N TYR A 111 13.61 11.56 12.29
CA TYR A 111 14.24 12.76 12.82
C TYR A 111 14.03 13.90 11.84
N GLN A 112 13.38 14.98 12.29
CA GLN A 112 13.07 16.16 11.48
C GLN A 112 12.40 15.82 10.13
N GLY A 113 11.44 14.89 10.13
CA GLY A 113 10.70 14.46 8.94
C GLY A 113 11.44 13.49 8.03
N THR A 114 12.68 13.12 8.36
CA THR A 114 13.49 12.18 7.58
C THR A 114 13.61 10.84 8.31
N PRO A 115 13.34 9.70 7.66
CA PRO A 115 13.59 8.40 8.26
C PRO A 115 15.09 8.19 8.45
N CYS A 116 15.50 7.92 9.68
CA CYS A 116 16.87 7.56 10.00
C CYS A 116 17.13 6.12 9.52
N PRO A 117 18.26 5.82 8.85
CA PRO A 117 18.58 4.46 8.45
C PRO A 117 18.69 3.56 9.68
N THR A 118 18.03 2.41 9.63
CA THR A 118 18.23 1.36 10.65
C THR A 118 19.66 0.84 10.54
N PRO A 119 20.36 0.60 11.66
CA PRO A 119 21.67 -0.04 11.62
C PRO A 119 21.53 -1.43 10.95
N SER A 120 22.45 -1.72 10.03
CA SER A 120 22.54 -2.94 9.23
C SER A 120 22.78 -4.19 10.05
#